data_AF-A0A1I6YHY5-F1
#
_entry.id   AF-A0A1I6YHY5-F1
#
_cell.length_a   1.000
_cell.length_b   1.000
_cell.length_c   1.000
_cell.angle_alpha   90.00
_cell.angle_beta   90.00
_cell.angle_gamma   90.00
#
_symmetry.space_group_name_H-M   'P 1'
#
loop_
_entity.id
_entity.type
_entity.pdbx_description
1 polymer ?
#
loop_
_entity_poly.entity_id
_entity_poly.type
_entity_poly.pdbx_seq_one_letter_code
_entity_poly.pdbx_strand_id
1 'polypeptide(L)' 'MDITTVNDRHLYRARVVIQDPADPSRQLELHERIVRFGPAGWLTLTTALTEGAGIEVYPTSHVLAVTDLREAGQLPDGQG' A
#
# COMPACT_ATOMS: atom_id res chain seq x y z
N MET A 1 9.14 0.34 -16.28
CA MET A 1 8.50 1.57 -15.76
C MET A 1 8.90 1.66 -14.30
N ASP A 2 9.82 2.57 -13.98
CA ASP A 2 10.40 2.74 -12.63
C ASP A 2 9.33 3.28 -11.67
N ILE A 3 9.17 2.64 -10.50
CA ILE A 3 8.13 2.95 -9.48
C ILE A 3 8.50 4.18 -8.62
N THR A 4 9.45 4.99 -9.07
CA THR A 4 10.26 5.88 -8.23
C THR A 4 9.73 7.32 -8.13
N THR A 5 8.49 7.59 -8.54
CA THR A 5 7.91 8.96 -8.47
C THR A 5 6.51 8.98 -7.86
N VAL A 6 6.18 8.00 -7.02
CA VAL A 6 5.03 8.16 -6.13
C VAL A 6 5.49 8.91 -4.90
N ASN A 7 4.96 10.11 -4.70
CA ASN A 7 5.32 11.01 -3.61
C ASN A 7 5.09 10.29 -2.25
N ASP A 8 6.15 10.10 -1.45
CA ASP A 8 6.15 9.35 -0.18
C ASP A 8 5.06 9.84 0.82
N ARG A 9 4.57 11.07 0.62
CA ARG A 9 3.56 11.71 1.45
C ARG A 9 2.11 11.33 1.08
N HIS A 10 1.87 10.73 -0.09
CA HIS A 10 0.52 10.46 -0.57
C HIS A 10 0.09 9.03 -0.29
N LEU A 11 -1.17 8.91 0.16
CA LEU A 11 -1.85 7.65 0.39
C LEU A 11 -2.69 7.32 -0.84
N TYR A 12 -2.62 6.08 -1.30
CA TYR A 12 -3.38 5.64 -2.47
C TYR A 12 -4.24 4.46 -2.09
N ARG A 13 -5.51 4.46 -2.49
CA ARG A 13 -6.30 3.24 -2.51
C ARG A 13 -5.91 2.44 -3.74
N ALA A 14 -5.59 1.17 -3.56
CA ALA A 14 -5.14 0.31 -4.63
C ALA A 14 -5.56 -1.14 -4.39
N ARG A 15 -5.48 -1.91 -5.47
CA ARG A 15 -5.42 -3.37 -5.43
C ARG A 15 -3.95 -3.78 -5.41
N VAL A 16 -3.56 -4.55 -4.40
CA VAL A 16 -2.19 -5.04 -4.24
C VAL A 16 -2.17 -6.54 -4.39
N VAL A 17 -1.29 -7.05 -5.24
CA VAL A 17 -0.99 -8.47 -5.35
C VAL A 17 0.38 -8.70 -4.74
N ILE A 18 0.44 -9.53 -3.71
CA ILE A 18 1.68 -9.94 -3.06
C ILE A 18 1.92 -11.43 -3.23
N GLN A 19 3.17 -11.84 -3.20
CA GLN A 19 3.56 -13.22 -3.02
C GLN A 19 3.29 -13.64 -1.58
N ASP A 20 2.70 -14.82 -1.39
CA ASP A 20 2.42 -15.35 -0.06
C ASP A 20 3.75 -15.68 0.66
N PRO A 21 3.99 -15.14 1.86
CA PRO A 21 5.25 -15.34 2.57
C PRO A 21 5.39 -16.76 3.14
N ALA A 22 4.30 -17.50 3.30
CA ALA A 22 4.32 -18.91 3.74
C ALA A 22 4.47 -19.88 2.55
N ASP A 23 4.02 -19.49 1.35
CA ASP A 23 4.16 -20.26 0.12
C ASP A 23 4.45 -19.36 -1.09
N PRO A 24 5.71 -19.28 -1.56
CA PRO A 24 6.07 -18.41 -2.68
C PRO A 24 5.45 -18.80 -4.02
N SER A 25 4.82 -19.98 -4.13
CA SER A 25 4.09 -20.38 -5.33
C SER A 25 2.68 -19.78 -5.37
N ARG A 26 2.23 -19.18 -4.26
CA ARG A 26 0.92 -18.57 -4.10
C ARG A 26 0.99 -17.04 -4.12
N GLN A 27 -0.12 -16.45 -4.57
CA GLN A 27 -0.31 -15.00 -4.61
C GLN A 27 -1.54 -14.65 -3.78
N LEU A 28 -1.46 -13.55 -3.04
CA LEU A 28 -2.55 -12.99 -2.27
C LEU A 28 -2.98 -11.66 -2.90
N GLU A 29 -4.27 -11.57 -3.22
CA GLU A 29 -4.87 -10.38 -3.77
C GLU A 29 -5.56 -9.58 -2.65
N LEU A 30 -5.00 -8.42 -2.33
CA LEU A 30 -5.50 -7.51 -1.31
C LEU A 30 -6.27 -6.38 -1.99
N HIS A 31 -7.58 -6.42 -1.85
CA HIS A 31 -8.48 -5.43 -2.44
C HIS A 31 -8.67 -4.23 -1.51
N GLU A 32 -8.86 -3.05 -2.11
CA GLU A 32 -9.23 -1.81 -1.43
C GLU A 32 -8.25 -1.36 -0.32
N ARG A 33 -6.98 -1.75 -0.44
CA ARG A 33 -5.95 -1.39 0.51
C ARG A 33 -5.49 0.03 0.29
N ILE A 34 -5.25 0.75 1.37
CA ILE A 34 -4.58 2.03 1.33
C ILE A 34 -3.08 1.75 1.41
N VAL A 35 -2.36 2.13 0.37
CA VAL A 35 -0.93 1.93 0.23
C VAL A 35 -0.19 3.24 0.42
N ARG A 36 0.96 3.14 1.09
CA ARG A 36 2.00 4.16 1.09
C ARG A 36 3.28 3.53 0.57
N PHE A 37 3.87 4.17 -0.41
CA PHE A 37 5.21 3.84 -0.88
C PHE A 37 6.18 4.44 0.13
N GLY A 38 6.74 3.59 0.98
CA GLY A 38 7.62 3.99 2.08
C GLY A 38 9.08 4.13 1.62
N PRO A 39 10.03 4.16 2.58
CA PRO A 39 11.45 4.20 2.24
C PRO A 39 11.86 3.02 1.35
N ALA A 40 12.92 3.23 0.57
CA ALA A 40 13.36 2.33 -0.49
C ALA A 40 13.28 0.85 -0.09
N GLY A 41 12.42 0.11 -0.80
CA GLY A 41 12.26 -1.33 -0.63
C GLY A 41 11.03 -1.78 0.13
N TRP A 42 10.19 -0.88 0.67
CA TRP A 42 9.02 -1.25 1.46
C TRP A 42 7.71 -0.66 0.95
N LEU A 43 6.64 -1.46 1.02
CA LEU A 43 5.27 -1.05 0.78
C LEU A 43 4.47 -1.19 2.08
N THR A 44 3.90 -0.08 2.55
CA THR A 44 3.01 -0.07 3.72
C THR A 44 1.57 -0.16 3.24
N LEU A 45 0.79 -1.03 3.87
CA LEU A 45 -0.64 -1.22 3.61
C LEU A 45 -1.42 -1.00 4.89
N THR A 46 -2.59 -0.39 4.77
CA THR A 46 -3.61 -0.35 5.82
C THR A 46 -4.98 -0.56 5.21
N THR A 47 -5.93 -1.01 6.03
CA THR A 47 -7.34 -1.17 5.65
C THR A 47 -8.15 0.11 5.89
N ALA A 48 -7.67 1.00 6.75
CA ALA A 48 -8.35 2.25 7.11
C ALA A 48 -7.36 3.33 7.59
N LEU A 49 -7.79 4.59 7.51
CA LEU A 49 -7.08 5.77 8.04
C LEU A 49 -7.59 6.20 9.42
N THR A 50 -7.95 5.23 10.27
CA THR A 50 -8.45 5.48 11.62
C THR A 50 -7.39 5.12 12.65
N GLU A 51 -7.41 5.77 13.80
CA GLU A 51 -6.60 5.36 14.95
C GLU A 51 -6.95 3.90 15.33
N GLY A 52 -5.93 3.05 15.45
CA GLY A 52 -6.09 1.62 15.72
C GLY A 52 -6.23 0.72 14.49
N ALA A 53 -6.20 1.27 13.27
CA ALA A 53 -6.14 0.45 12.06
C ALA A 53 -4.82 -0.35 12.01
N GLY A 54 -4.91 -1.63 11.68
CA GLY A 54 -3.75 -2.50 11.51
C GLY A 54 -2.89 -2.03 10.33
N ILE A 55 -1.60 -1.81 10.58
CA ILE A 55 -0.62 -1.48 9.55
C ILE A 55 0.17 -2.73 9.22
N GLU A 56 0.18 -3.10 7.93
CA GLU A 56 0.95 -4.20 7.38
C GLU A 56 2.10 -3.62 6.55
N VAL A 57 3.29 -4.20 6.64
CA VAL A 57 4.47 -3.73 5.88
C VAL A 57 5.08 -4.89 5.14
N TYR A 58 5.26 -4.73 3.84
CA TYR A 58 5.80 -5.77 2.96
C TYR A 58 7.04 -5.29 2.24
N PRO A 59 8.07 -6.14 2.09
CA PRO A 59 9.17 -5.84 1.20
C PRO A 59 8.64 -5.80 -0.23
N THR A 60 9.09 -4.81 -1.01
CA THR A 60 8.75 -4.67 -2.43
C THR A 60 9.10 -5.90 -3.26
N SER A 61 10.10 -6.69 -2.84
CA SER A 61 10.43 -7.99 -3.44
C SER A 61 9.27 -8.99 -3.42
N HIS A 62 8.33 -8.87 -2.48
CA HIS A 62 7.12 -9.70 -2.41
C HIS A 62 5.92 -9.05 -3.11
N VAL A 63 6.04 -7.80 -3.54
CA VAL A 63 4.95 -7.09 -4.23
C VAL A 63 5.04 -7.42 -5.71
N LEU A 64 4.05 -8.16 -6.21
CA LEU A 64 3.98 -8.56 -7.60
C LEU A 64 3.34 -7.48 -8.46
N ALA A 65 2.30 -6.80 -7.96
CA ALA A 65 1.63 -5.72 -8.65
C ALA A 65 0.90 -4.77 -7.69
N VAL A 66 0.88 -3.48 -8.05
CA VAL A 66 -0.03 -2.47 -7.46
C VAL A 66 -0.82 -1.86 -8.61
N THR A 67 -2.14 -2.01 -8.58
CA THR A 67 -3.05 -1.61 -9.67
C THR A 67 -4.28 -0.87 -9.12
N ASP A 68 -5.06 -0.23 -10.00
CA ASP A 68 -6.20 0.64 -9.64
C ASP A 68 -5.82 1.69 -8.58
N LEU A 69 -4.67 2.34 -8.76
CA LEU A 69 -4.21 3.42 -7.89
C LEU A 69 -5.15 4.61 -7.99
N ARG A 70 -5.82 4.93 -6.89
CA ARG A 70 -6.64 6.12 -6.69
C ARG A 70 -6.15 6.85 -5.47
N GLU A 71 -6.25 8.17 -5.45
CA GLU A 71 -5.88 8.92 -4.25
C GLU A 71 -6.82 8.53 -3.10
N ALA A 72 -6.27 7.98 -2.01
CA ALA A 72 -7.02 7.79 -0.79
C ALA A 72 -7.03 9.16 -0.13
N GLY A 73 -8.19 9.83 -0.19
CA GLY A 73 -8.34 11.24 0.16
C GLY A 73 -7.52 11.65 1.38
N GLN A 74 -6.94 12.85 1.30
CA GLN A 74 -6.22 13.49 2.39
C GLN A 74 -7.04 13.32 3.67
N LEU A 75 -6.42 12.83 4.76
CA LEU A 75 -6.96 13.07 6.11
C LEU A 75 -7.41 14.53 6.10
N PRO A 76 -8.68 14.86 6.44
CA PRO A 76 -9.12 16.24 6.38
C PRO A 76 -8.08 17.05 7.13
N ASP A 77 -7.36 17.92 6.40
CA ASP A 77 -6.47 18.90 7.02
C ASP A 77 -7.29 19.52 8.13
N GLY A 78 -6.82 19.38 9.36
CA GLY A 78 -7.57 19.74 10.55
C GLY A 78 -8.19 21.12 10.34
N GLN A 79 -9.51 21.14 10.17
CA GLN A 79 -10.26 22.39 10.19
C GLN A 79 -10.55 22.71 11.65
N GLY A 80 -9.96 23.81 12.14
CA GLY A 80 -10.40 24.51 13.35
C GLY A 80 -9.37 24.57 14.45
#